data_AF-A0A930F1K1-F1
#
_entry.id   AF-A0A930F1K1-F1
#
_cell.length_a   1.000
_cell.length_b   1.000
_cell.length_c   1.000
_cell.angle_alpha   90.00
_cell.angle_beta   90.00
_cell.angle_gamma   90.00
#
_symmetry.space_group_name_H-M   'P 1'
#
loop_
_entity.id
_entity.type
_entity.pdbx_description
1 polymer ?
#
loop_
_entity_poly.entity_id
_entity_poly.type
_entity_poly.pdbx_seq_one_letter_code
_entity_poly.pdbx_strand_id
1 'polypeptide(L)' 'NGTDLPEEVYQNCDINEVYKNIEEILNDVIVVTSYFEGSTETALYFYINGSFAEAKEKIKNFVESYPLCEKCRIVQIA' A
#
# COMPACT_ATOMS: atom_id res chain seq x y z
N ASN A 1 -8.15 -3.12 -1.69
CA ASN A 1 -9.37 -3.88 -2.06
C ASN A 1 -9.75 -4.74 -0.86
N GLY A 2 -10.93 -4.56 -0.30
CA GLY A 2 -11.35 -5.23 0.94
C GLY A 2 -12.27 -6.44 0.74
N THR A 3 -12.70 -6.74 -0.50
CA THR A 3 -13.77 -7.73 -0.74
C THR A 3 -13.52 -8.69 -1.89
N ASP A 4 -12.58 -8.40 -2.80
CA ASP A 4 -12.49 -9.11 -4.09
C ASP A 4 -11.31 -10.09 -4.19
N LEU A 5 -10.57 -10.31 -3.11
CA LEU A 5 -9.55 -11.37 -3.03
C LEU A 5 -10.14 -12.63 -2.39
N PRO A 6 -9.53 -13.81 -2.60
CA PRO A 6 -9.91 -15.03 -1.89
C PRO A 6 -9.90 -14.82 -0.37
N GLU A 7 -10.84 -15.43 0.36
CA GLU A 7 -10.97 -15.29 1.81
C GLU A 7 -9.68 -15.68 2.55
N GLU A 8 -8.98 -16.71 2.07
CA GLU A 8 -7.68 -17.15 2.61
C GLU A 8 -6.63 -16.03 2.63
N VAL A 9 -6.67 -15.08 1.69
CA VAL A 9 -5.73 -13.95 1.66
C VAL A 9 -6.01 -13.02 2.82
N TYR A 10 -7.27 -12.70 3.08
CA TYR A 10 -7.66 -11.86 4.22
C TYR A 10 -7.42 -12.54 5.58
N GLN A 11 -7.51 -13.88 5.64
CA GLN A 11 -7.24 -14.64 6.86
C GLN A 11 -5.74 -14.78 7.17
N ASN A 12 -4.89 -14.82 6.14
CA ASN A 12 -3.46 -15.11 6.29
C ASN A 12 -2.53 -13.91 6.08
N CYS A 13 -3.06 -12.76 5.66
CA CYS A 13 -2.28 -11.53 5.47
C CYS A 13 -2.81 -10.39 6.34
N ASP A 14 -1.92 -9.47 6.72
CA ASP A 14 -2.25 -8.30 7.52
C ASP A 14 -1.87 -7.01 6.78
N ILE A 15 -2.82 -6.08 6.67
CA ILE A 15 -2.57 -4.77 6.06
C ILE A 15 -1.46 -3.99 6.77
N ASN A 16 -1.21 -4.25 8.06
CA ASN A 16 -0.11 -3.64 8.80
C ASN A 16 1.26 -4.11 8.29
N GLU A 17 1.37 -5.30 7.72
CA GLU A 17 2.61 -5.75 7.06
C GLU A 17 2.87 -4.95 5.78
N VAL A 18 1.82 -4.71 4.99
CA VAL A 18 1.89 -3.86 3.79
C VAL A 18 2.35 -2.45 4.17
N TYR A 19 1.74 -1.88 5.20
CA TYR A 19 2.13 -0.58 5.74
C TYR A 19 3.62 -0.54 6.12
N LYS A 20 4.08 -1.46 6.97
CA LYS A 20 5.47 -1.49 7.47
C LYS A 20 6.48 -1.65 6.35
N ASN A 21 6.25 -2.57 5.42
CA ASN A 21 7.16 -2.79 4.30
C ASN A 21 7.26 -1.56 3.40
N ILE A 22 6.14 -0.88 3.11
CA ILE A 22 6.16 0.35 2.31
C ILE A 22 6.87 1.48 3.06
N GLU A 23 6.61 1.64 4.36
CA GLU A 23 7.28 2.63 5.22
C GLU A 23 8.80 2.39 5.27
N GLU A 24 9.24 1.14 5.39
CA GLU A 24 10.66 0.79 5.36
C GLU A 24 11.31 1.06 4.00
N ILE A 25 10.64 0.71 2.89
CA ILE A 25 11.12 0.95 1.52
C ILE A 25 11.24 2.46 1.23
N LEU A 26 10.34 3.27 1.78
CA LEU A 26 10.25 4.71 1.55
C LEU A 26 10.78 5.55 2.72
N ASN A 27 11.54 4.96 3.64
CA ASN A 27 11.97 5.60 4.89
C ASN A 27 12.73 6.92 4.70
N ASP A 28 13.34 7.11 3.53
CA ASP A 28 14.14 8.27 3.16
C ASP A 28 13.31 9.42 2.57
N VAL A 29 12.06 9.14 2.15
CA VAL A 29 11.18 10.08 1.48
C VAL A 29 9.83 10.27 2.16
N ILE A 30 9.42 9.37 3.05
CA ILE A 30 8.13 9.44 3.72
C ILE A 30 8.09 10.57 4.77
N VAL A 31 7.01 11.34 4.77
CA VAL A 31 6.81 12.48 5.69
C VAL A 31 5.66 12.22 6.64
N VAL A 32 4.53 11.73 6.11
CA VAL A 32 3.32 11.43 6.88
C VAL A 32 2.62 10.22 6.29
N THR A 33 1.97 9.43 7.13
CA THR A 33 1.05 8.38 6.73
C THR A 33 -0.34 8.58 7.30
N SER A 34 -1.35 8.11 6.58
CA SER A 34 -2.73 8.01 7.06
C SER A 34 -3.41 6.83 6.38
N TYR A 35 -4.57 6.43 6.87
CA TYR A 35 -5.35 5.35 6.27
C TYR A 35 -6.85 5.66 6.32
N PHE A 36 -7.58 5.00 5.45
CA PHE A 36 -9.03 4.94 5.49
C PHE A 36 -9.46 3.48 5.43
N GLU A 37 -10.38 3.10 6.30
CA GLU A 37 -11.02 1.78 6.30
C GLU A 37 -12.51 1.96 6.00
N GLY A 38 -12.93 1.48 4.84
CA GLY A 38 -14.32 1.46 4.42
C GLY A 38 -14.84 0.04 4.27
N SER A 39 -16.14 -0.10 4.04
CA SER A 39 -16.80 -1.40 3.87
C SER A 39 -16.35 -2.19 2.63
N THR A 40 -15.75 -1.53 1.64
CA THR A 40 -15.33 -2.14 0.36
C THR A 40 -13.83 -2.08 0.14
N GLU A 41 -13.13 -1.16 0.80
CA GLU A 41 -11.69 -1.00 0.64
C GLU A 41 -11.01 -0.39 1.85
N THR A 42 -9.78 -0.81 2.07
CA THR A 42 -8.79 -0.09 2.87
C THR A 42 -7.87 0.67 1.92
N ALA A 43 -7.61 1.93 2.24
CA ALA A 43 -6.68 2.80 1.53
C ALA A 43 -5.56 3.25 2.46
N LEU A 44 -4.32 3.23 1.97
CA LEU A 44 -3.15 3.76 2.64
C LEU A 44 -2.69 5.02 1.90
N TYR A 45 -2.46 6.10 2.65
CA TYR A 45 -2.00 7.38 2.14
C TYR A 45 -0.57 7.62 2.60
N PHE A 46 0.31 7.87 1.64
CA PHE A 46 1.72 8.15 1.87
C PHE A 46 2.03 9.55 1.34
N TYR A 47 2.35 10.47 2.23
CA TYR A 47 2.84 11.80 1.87
C TYR A 47 4.36 11.71 1.81
N ILE A 48 4.91 11.91 0.62
CA ILE A 48 6.34 11.78 0.35
C ILE A 48 6.95 13.12 -0.03
N ASN A 49 8.20 13.32 0.32
CA ASN A 49 9.04 14.38 -0.18
C ASN A 49 9.77 13.88 -1.44
N GLY A 50 9.49 14.49 -2.59
CA GLY A 50 10.09 14.11 -3.86
C GLY A 50 9.08 13.59 -4.88
N SER A 51 9.51 12.68 -5.75
CA SER A 51 8.74 12.25 -6.92
C SER A 51 7.84 11.05 -6.61
N PHE A 52 6.55 11.18 -6.95
CA PHE A 52 5.61 10.06 -6.96
C PHE A 52 6.09 8.90 -7.85
N ALA A 53 6.67 9.19 -9.01
CA ALA A 53 7.13 8.16 -9.94
C ALA A 53 8.27 7.34 -9.34
N GLU A 54 9.21 7.98 -8.64
CA GLU A 54 10.33 7.30 -7.99
C GLU A 54 9.86 6.44 -6.81
N ALA A 55 8.98 6.97 -5.95
CA ALA A 55 8.42 6.20 -4.84
C ALA A 55 7.60 5.01 -5.33
N LYS A 56 6.80 5.20 -6.39
CA LYS A 56 6.03 4.12 -7.03
C LYS A 56 6.93 3.02 -7.56
N GLU A 57 8.05 3.38 -8.21
CA GLU A 57 9.01 2.39 -8.71
C GLU A 57 9.72 1.64 -7.56
N LYS A 58 10.09 2.34 -6.47
CA LYS A 58 10.70 1.71 -5.29
C LYS A 58 9.82 0.60 -4.68
N ILE A 59 8.51 0.83 -4.56
CA ILE A 59 7.57 -0.13 -3.96
C ILE A 59 7.05 -1.18 -4.93
N LYS A 60 7.31 -1.03 -6.23
CA LYS A 60 6.69 -1.83 -7.30
C LYS A 60 6.85 -3.33 -7.07
N ASN A 61 8.08 -3.80 -6.82
CA ASN A 61 8.35 -5.21 -6.62
C ASN A 61 7.57 -5.79 -5.43
N PHE A 62 7.48 -5.04 -4.33
CA PHE A 62 6.73 -5.47 -3.16
C PHE A 62 5.23 -5.55 -3.48
N VAL A 63 4.67 -4.51 -4.07
CA VAL A 63 3.24 -4.43 -4.42
C VAL A 63 2.84 -5.52 -5.42
N GLU A 64 3.68 -5.82 -6.41
CA GLU A 64 3.42 -6.89 -7.38
C GLU A 64 3.55 -8.30 -6.76
N SER A 65 4.26 -8.44 -5.64
CA SER A 65 4.48 -9.73 -4.96
C SER A 65 3.51 -10.04 -3.81
N TYR A 66 2.98 -9.02 -3.14
CA TYR A 66 2.23 -9.21 -1.89
C TYR A 66 0.75 -9.50 -2.17
N PRO A 67 0.16 -10.59 -1.61
CA PRO A 67 -1.20 -11.02 -1.96
C PRO A 67 -2.30 -9.95 -1.79
N LEU A 68 -2.27 -9.17 -0.69
CA LEU A 68 -3.25 -8.07 -0.48
C LEU A 68 -3.16 -6.97 -1.53
N CYS A 69 -2.05 -6.88 -2.27
CA CYS A 69 -1.79 -5.86 -3.26
C CYS A 69 -2.22 -6.25 -4.69
N GLU A 70 -2.60 -7.51 -4.95
CA GLU A 70 -2.88 -8.01 -6.30
C GLU A 70 -3.90 -7.16 -7.08
N LYS A 71 -4.95 -6.68 -6.38
CA LYS A 71 -6.01 -5.82 -6.95
C LYS A 71 -5.96 -4.39 -6.41
N CYS A 72 -4.81 -3.94 -5.93
CA CYS A 72 -4.66 -2.57 -5.43
C CYS A 72 -4.53 -1.57 -6.59
N ARG A 73 -4.70 -0.30 -6.26
CA ARG A 73 -4.46 0.82 -7.16
C ARG A 73 -3.49 1.78 -6.49
N ILE A 74 -2.43 2.15 -7.20
CA ILE A 74 -1.50 3.19 -6.78
C ILE A 74 -1.81 4.44 -7.60
N VAL A 75 -2.37 5.45 -6.94
CA VAL A 75 -2.83 6.69 -7.55
C VAL A 75 -2.19 7.89 -6.86
N GLN A 76 -1.83 8.91 -7.63
CA GLN A 76 -1.48 10.23 -7.11
C GLN A 76 -2.77 11.06 -7.01
N ILE A 77 -3.07 11.59 -5.83
CA ILE A 77 -4.31 12.32 -5.55
C ILE A 77 -4.08 13.78 -5.10
N ALA A 78 -2.84 14.26 -5.19
CA ALA A 78 -2.42 15.66 -5.04
C ALA A 78 -1.03 15.88 -5.66
#